data_AF-A0A1Q4GTF6-F1
#
_entry.id   AF-A0A1Q4GTF6-F1
#
_cell.length_a   1.000
_cell.length_b   1.000
_cell.length_c   1.000
_cell.angle_alpha   90.00
_cell.angle_beta   90.00
_cell.angle_gamma   90.00
#
_symmetry.space_group_name_H-M   'P 1'
#
loop_
_entity.id
_entity.type
_entity.pdbx_description
1 polymer ?
#
loop_
_entity_poly.entity_id
_entity_poly.type
_entity_poly.pdbx_seq_one_letter_code
_entity_poly.pdbx_strand_id
1 'polypeptide(L)'
;MRPFALARVLALAEQRAEALSRAVKHSHGVWLRARGRLVQLNSLRDAHIVQLGGRLRSGVPAVQLQAAQRLQRAQADERAAAQAAIDAAWHAWQARLAEWMQAAQRLKALQLLEQRHRAHLAVQQRRIEQRQHDELAELRHRRESGRRGS
;
A
#
# COMPACT_ATOMS: atom_id res chain seq x y z
N MET A 1 34.11 -7.87 -3.13
CA MET A 1 33.23 -7.90 -1.93
C MET A 1 32.17 -8.99 -2.12
N ARG A 2 31.85 -9.77 -1.08
CA ARG A 2 30.80 -10.80 -1.20
C ARG A 2 29.42 -10.14 -1.27
N PRO A 3 28.58 -10.45 -2.28
CA PRO A 3 27.25 -9.87 -2.39
C PRO A 3 26.35 -10.35 -1.24
N PHE A 4 25.31 -9.57 -0.93
CA PHE A 4 24.31 -9.97 0.05
C PHE A 4 23.55 -11.20 -0.48
N ALA A 5 23.56 -12.30 0.26
CA ALA A 5 23.03 -13.59 -0.18
C ALA A 5 21.52 -13.52 -0.54
N LEU A 6 20.76 -12.65 0.12
CA LEU A 6 19.32 -12.49 -0.11
C LEU A 6 18.97 -11.31 -1.04
N ALA A 7 19.94 -10.76 -1.78
CA ALA A 7 19.70 -9.59 -2.64
C ALA A 7 18.55 -9.79 -3.65
N ARG A 8 18.46 -10.98 -4.28
CA ARG A 8 17.38 -11.30 -5.21
C ARG A 8 16.02 -11.40 -4.52
N VAL A 9 15.98 -11.92 -3.29
CA VAL A 9 14.76 -12.01 -2.49
C VAL A 9 14.31 -10.61 -2.05
N LEU A 10 15.24 -9.74 -1.67
CA LEU A 10 14.97 -8.34 -1.36
C LEU A 10 14.36 -7.61 -2.56
N ALA A 11 14.97 -7.73 -3.75
CA ALA A 11 14.45 -7.09 -4.96
C ALA A 11 13.04 -7.58 -5.34
N LEU A 12 12.77 -8.89 -5.20
CA LEU A 12 11.43 -9.44 -5.42
C LEU A 12 10.43 -8.94 -4.36
N ALA A 13 10.85 -8.81 -3.10
CA ALA A 13 10.00 -8.28 -2.03
C ALA A 13 9.66 -6.80 -2.26
N GLU A 14 10.60 -6.00 -2.76
CA GLU A 14 10.38 -4.60 -3.14
C GLU A 14 9.35 -4.49 -4.28
N GLN A 15 9.53 -5.24 -5.36
CA GLN A 15 8.58 -5.28 -6.48
C GLN A 15 7.18 -5.70 -6.03
N ARG A 16 7.09 -6.72 -5.17
CA ARG A 16 5.82 -7.20 -4.63
C ARG A 16 5.15 -6.16 -3.73
N ALA A 17 5.90 -5.50 -2.84
CA ALA A 17 5.38 -4.47 -1.96
C ALA A 17 4.83 -3.29 -2.76
N GLU A 18 5.52 -2.88 -3.83
CA GLU A 18 5.07 -1.82 -4.74
C GLU A 18 3.80 -2.22 -5.51
N ALA A 19 3.72 -3.44 -6.02
CA ALA A 19 2.52 -3.95 -6.68
C ALA A 19 1.31 -3.98 -5.73
N LEU A 20 1.52 -4.43 -4.48
CA LEU A 20 0.49 -4.46 -3.44
C LEU A 20 0.05 -3.05 -3.03
N SER A 21 0.99 -2.10 -2.89
CA SER A 21 0.69 -0.69 -2.62
C SER A 21 -0.25 -0.10 -3.68
N ARG A 22 0.06 -0.33 -4.97
CA ARG A 22 -0.80 0.08 -6.08
C ARG A 22 -2.18 -0.58 -6.04
N ALA A 23 -2.25 -1.87 -5.69
CA ALA A 23 -3.53 -2.58 -5.52
C ALA A 23 -4.37 -2.03 -4.35
N VAL A 24 -3.75 -1.67 -3.22
CA VAL A 24 -4.41 -1.00 -2.10
C VAL A 24 -4.98 0.34 -2.54
N LYS A 25 -4.18 1.18 -3.22
CA LYS A 25 -4.64 2.48 -3.72
C LYS A 25 -5.81 2.33 -4.70
N HIS A 26 -5.75 1.35 -5.59
CA HIS A 26 -6.83 1.07 -6.53
C HIS A 26 -8.12 0.65 -5.83
N SER A 27 -8.05 -0.34 -4.93
CA SER A 27 -9.23 -0.83 -4.19
C SER A 27 -9.85 0.24 -3.30
N HIS A 28 -9.03 1.09 -2.67
CA HIS A 28 -9.51 2.26 -1.94
C HIS A 28 -10.29 3.22 -2.86
N GLY A 29 -9.79 3.47 -4.08
CA GLY A 29 -10.52 4.27 -5.08
C GLY A 29 -11.85 3.66 -5.51
N VAL A 30 -11.93 2.33 -5.63
CA VAL A 30 -13.21 1.62 -5.90
C VAL A 30 -14.19 1.83 -4.75
N TRP A 31 -13.76 1.69 -3.50
CA TRP A 31 -14.59 1.93 -2.33
C TRP A 31 -15.11 3.37 -2.26
N LEU A 32 -14.26 4.36 -2.53
CA LEU A 32 -14.68 5.78 -2.57
C LEU A 32 -15.71 6.05 -3.66
N ARG A 33 -15.54 5.45 -4.85
CA ARG A 33 -16.54 5.57 -5.94
C ARG A 33 -17.87 4.92 -5.58
N ALA A 34 -17.86 3.76 -4.92
CA ALA A 34 -19.08 3.10 -4.44
C ALA A 34 -19.82 4.00 -3.44
N ARG A 35 -19.10 4.64 -2.51
CA ARG A 35 -19.67 5.62 -1.58
C ARG A 35 -20.25 6.83 -2.30
N GLY A 36 -19.53 7.37 -3.29
CA GLY A 36 -19.99 8.47 -4.13
C GLY A 36 -21.30 8.15 -4.84
N ARG A 37 -21.45 6.93 -5.39
CA ARG A 37 -22.69 6.47 -6.01
C ARG A 37 -23.87 6.47 -5.02
N LEU A 38 -23.69 5.98 -3.80
CA LEU A 38 -24.77 5.99 -2.81
C LEU A 38 -25.19 7.42 -2.44
N VAL A 39 -24.23 8.35 -2.33
CA VAL A 39 -24.54 9.78 -2.12
C VAL A 39 -25.38 10.33 -3.27
N GLN A 40 -24.99 10.06 -4.52
CA GLN A 40 -25.75 10.48 -5.70
C GLN A 40 -27.18 9.91 -5.69
N LEU A 41 -27.34 8.62 -5.38
CA LEU A 41 -28.67 7.99 -5.29
C LEU A 41 -29.55 8.63 -4.21
N ASN A 42 -28.96 8.99 -3.07
CA ASN A 42 -29.68 9.68 -2.01
C ASN A 42 -30.09 11.11 -2.43
N SER A 43 -29.22 11.84 -3.13
CA SER A 43 -29.58 13.16 -3.68
C SER A 43 -30.72 13.07 -4.70
N LEU A 44 -30.72 12.06 -5.57
CA LEU A 44 -31.80 11.81 -6.53
C LEU A 44 -33.12 11.47 -5.82
N ARG A 45 -33.07 10.63 -4.78
CA ARG A 45 -34.22 10.32 -3.93
C ARG A 45 -34.80 11.59 -3.31
N ASP A 46 -33.96 12.45 -2.76
CA ASP A 46 -34.42 13.67 -2.08
C ASP A 46 -35.10 14.63 -3.03
N ALA A 47 -34.53 14.84 -4.22
CA ALA A 47 -35.17 15.60 -5.28
C ALA A 47 -36.53 14.99 -5.68
N HIS A 48 -36.61 13.66 -5.79
CA HIS A 48 -37.86 12.98 -6.11
C HIS A 48 -38.93 13.14 -5.01
N ILE A 49 -38.55 13.05 -3.74
CA ILE A 49 -39.47 13.25 -2.59
C ILE A 49 -40.05 14.67 -2.61
N VAL A 50 -39.22 15.69 -2.83
CA VAL A 50 -39.68 17.09 -2.93
C VAL A 50 -40.68 17.26 -4.07
N GLN A 51 -40.37 16.69 -5.24
CA GLN A 51 -41.26 16.72 -6.41
C GLN A 51 -42.59 16.03 -6.13
N LEU A 52 -42.57 14.85 -5.51
CA LEU A 52 -43.77 14.09 -5.18
C LEU A 52 -44.65 14.85 -4.17
N GLY A 53 -44.05 15.43 -3.13
CA GLY A 53 -44.76 16.24 -2.13
C GLY A 53 -45.44 17.46 -2.75
N GLY A 54 -44.83 18.07 -3.78
CA GLY A 54 -45.44 19.13 -4.57
C GLY A 54 -46.70 18.67 -5.32
N ARG A 55 -46.63 17.51 -5.99
CA ARG A 55 -47.75 16.93 -6.75
C ARG A 55 -48.89 16.45 -5.85
N LEU A 56 -48.56 15.86 -4.70
CA LEU A 56 -49.58 15.35 -3.76
C LEU A 56 -50.47 16.47 -3.19
N ARG A 57 -49.95 17.69 -3.04
CA ARG A 57 -50.73 18.85 -2.60
C ARG A 57 -51.85 19.26 -3.57
N SER A 58 -51.68 19.00 -4.87
CA SER A 58 -52.70 19.31 -5.88
C SER A 58 -53.69 18.16 -6.13
N GLY A 59 -53.56 17.03 -5.40
CA GLY A 59 -54.27 15.79 -5.69
C GLY A 59 -53.65 15.03 -6.86
N VAL A 60 -53.41 13.72 -6.68
CA VAL A 60 -52.76 12.86 -7.67
C VAL A 60 -53.66 11.67 -7.99
N PRO A 61 -53.91 11.34 -9.27
CA PRO A 61 -54.67 10.15 -9.65
C PRO A 61 -54.04 8.86 -9.09
N ALA A 62 -54.88 7.89 -8.70
CA ALA A 62 -54.43 6.63 -8.09
C ALA A 62 -53.39 5.86 -8.93
N VAL A 63 -53.53 5.87 -10.26
CA VAL A 63 -52.58 5.22 -11.18
C VAL A 63 -51.19 5.85 -11.11
N GLN A 64 -51.12 7.19 -10.99
CA GLN A 64 -49.85 7.91 -10.86
C GLN A 64 -49.21 7.65 -9.48
N LEU A 65 -50.02 7.52 -8.43
CA LEU A 65 -49.55 7.16 -7.09
C LEU A 65 -48.95 5.74 -7.07
N GLN A 66 -49.62 4.77 -7.70
CA GLN A 66 -49.10 3.41 -7.83
C GLN A 66 -47.79 3.35 -8.61
N ALA A 67 -47.67 4.12 -9.70
CA ALA A 67 -46.43 4.22 -10.46
C ALA A 67 -45.29 4.80 -9.62
N ALA A 68 -45.56 5.85 -8.83
CA ALA A 68 -44.58 6.44 -7.91
C ALA A 68 -44.13 5.44 -6.83
N GLN A 69 -45.05 4.65 -6.27
CA GLN A 69 -44.72 3.60 -5.29
C GLN A 69 -43.80 2.52 -5.89
N ARG A 70 -44.04 2.09 -7.14
CA ARG A 70 -43.15 1.12 -7.82
C ARG A 70 -41.76 1.70 -8.02
N LEU A 71 -41.66 2.96 -8.46
CA LEU A 71 -40.39 3.65 -8.62
C LEU A 71 -39.64 3.77 -7.28
N GLN A 72 -40.34 4.10 -6.20
CA GLN A 72 -39.76 4.19 -4.86
C GLN A 72 -39.17 2.86 -4.39
N ARG A 73 -39.85 1.74 -4.66
CA ARG A 73 -39.33 0.39 -4.36
C ARG A 73 -38.07 0.09 -5.16
N ALA A 74 -38.09 0.33 -6.47
CA ALA A 74 -36.90 0.16 -7.31
C ALA A 74 -35.71 1.01 -6.85
N GLN A 75 -35.95 2.26 -6.43
CA GLN A 75 -34.91 3.13 -5.84
C GLN A 75 -34.42 2.64 -4.46
N ALA A 76 -35.26 1.96 -3.68
CA ALA A 76 -34.84 1.33 -2.43
C ALA A 76 -33.93 0.13 -2.71
N ASP A 77 -34.30 -0.71 -3.68
CA ASP A 77 -33.51 -1.86 -4.11
C ASP A 77 -32.15 -1.42 -4.67
N GLU A 78 -32.11 -0.38 -5.49
CA GLU A 78 -30.84 0.15 -6.02
C GLU A 78 -29.92 0.69 -4.92
N ARG A 79 -30.48 1.37 -3.90
CA ARG A 79 -29.70 1.85 -2.76
C ARG A 79 -29.19 0.70 -1.88
N ALA A 80 -30.00 -0.34 -1.68
CA ALA A 80 -29.56 -1.53 -0.97
C ALA A 80 -28.41 -2.23 -1.71
N ALA A 81 -28.51 -2.36 -3.04
CA ALA A 81 -27.43 -2.88 -3.87
C ALA A 81 -26.17 -1.99 -3.82
N ALA A 82 -26.32 -0.68 -3.84
CA ALA A 82 -25.21 0.25 -3.70
C ALA A 82 -24.52 0.14 -2.33
N GLN A 83 -25.28 -0.05 -1.25
CA GLN A 83 -24.73 -0.28 0.08
C GLN A 83 -23.96 -1.61 0.13
N ALA A 84 -24.52 -2.70 -0.38
CA ALA A 84 -23.83 -3.98 -0.47
C ALA A 84 -22.52 -3.88 -1.28
N ALA A 85 -22.51 -3.08 -2.35
CA ALA A 85 -21.29 -2.81 -3.12
C ALA A 85 -20.24 -2.02 -2.33
N ILE A 86 -20.65 -1.09 -1.47
CA ILE A 86 -19.74 -0.39 -0.55
C ILE A 86 -19.10 -1.37 0.43
N ASP A 87 -19.92 -2.25 1.03
CA ASP A 87 -19.44 -3.20 2.03
C ASP A 87 -18.47 -4.21 1.40
N ALA A 88 -18.81 -4.74 0.22
CA ALA A 88 -17.93 -5.62 -0.55
C ALA A 88 -16.61 -4.93 -0.93
N ALA A 89 -16.66 -3.68 -1.41
CA ALA A 89 -15.47 -2.90 -1.76
C ALA A 89 -14.62 -2.58 -0.53
N TRP A 90 -15.24 -2.32 0.62
CA TRP A 90 -14.54 -2.10 1.88
C TRP A 90 -13.79 -3.35 2.32
N HIS A 91 -14.45 -4.52 2.35
CA HIS A 91 -13.82 -5.79 2.68
C HIS A 91 -12.66 -6.10 1.74
N ALA A 92 -12.84 -5.90 0.43
CA ALA A 92 -11.78 -6.09 -0.55
C ALA A 92 -10.57 -5.17 -0.30
N TRP A 93 -10.82 -3.89 0.01
CA TRP A 93 -9.76 -2.95 0.36
C TRP A 93 -9.03 -3.35 1.65
N GLN A 94 -9.76 -3.76 2.69
CA GLN A 94 -9.16 -4.21 3.95
C GLN A 94 -8.29 -5.47 3.77
N ALA A 95 -8.74 -6.44 2.96
CA ALA A 95 -7.95 -7.62 2.64
C ALA A 95 -6.63 -7.24 1.95
N ARG A 96 -6.67 -6.36 0.96
CA ARG A 96 -5.46 -5.88 0.27
C ARG A 96 -4.54 -5.07 1.18
N LEU A 97 -5.11 -4.28 2.08
CA LEU A 97 -4.34 -3.54 3.07
C LEU A 97 -3.57 -4.48 4.00
N ALA A 98 -4.24 -5.52 4.51
CA ALA A 98 -3.61 -6.53 5.35
C ALA A 98 -2.47 -7.27 4.62
N GLU A 99 -2.70 -7.68 3.36
CA GLU A 99 -1.66 -8.31 2.52
C GLU A 99 -0.45 -7.38 2.33
N TRP A 100 -0.69 -6.11 2.02
CA TRP A 100 0.37 -5.12 1.85
C TRP A 100 1.16 -4.90 3.15
N MET A 101 0.49 -4.80 4.30
CA MET A 101 1.15 -4.64 5.60
C MET A 101 2.10 -5.80 5.90
N GLN A 102 1.69 -7.05 5.64
CA GLN A 102 2.55 -8.22 5.81
C GLN A 102 3.76 -8.17 4.87
N ALA A 103 3.56 -7.80 3.60
CA ALA A 103 4.65 -7.67 2.64
C ALA A 103 5.63 -6.55 3.03
N ALA A 104 5.13 -5.41 3.50
CA ALA A 104 5.93 -4.29 3.95
C ALA A 104 6.78 -4.64 5.19
N GLN A 105 6.22 -5.40 6.14
CA GLN A 105 6.98 -5.90 7.30
C GLN A 105 8.12 -6.83 6.89
N ARG A 106 7.86 -7.78 5.97
CA ARG A 106 8.89 -8.69 5.44
C ARG A 106 9.99 -7.92 4.70
N LEU A 107 9.61 -6.93 3.89
CA LEU A 107 10.56 -6.05 3.21
C LEU A 107 11.46 -5.32 4.20
N LYS A 108 10.87 -4.71 5.24
CA LYS A 108 11.62 -4.02 6.30
C LYS A 108 12.63 -4.95 7.00
N ALA A 109 12.23 -6.19 7.27
CA ALA A 109 13.12 -7.19 7.85
C ALA A 109 14.31 -7.52 6.93
N LEU A 110 14.07 -7.70 5.63
CA LEU A 110 15.12 -7.97 4.64
C LEU A 110 16.09 -6.78 4.49
N GLN A 111 15.57 -5.55 4.47
CA GLN A 111 16.39 -4.33 4.43
C GLN A 111 17.29 -4.21 5.67
N LEU A 112 16.78 -4.55 6.85
CA LEU A 112 17.58 -4.57 8.07
C LEU A 112 18.72 -5.59 7.99
N LEU A 113 18.47 -6.79 7.45
CA LEU A 113 19.49 -7.81 7.25
C LEU A 113 20.57 -7.33 6.27
N GLU A 114 20.17 -6.67 5.18
CA GLU A 114 21.11 -6.10 4.21
C GLU A 114 21.99 -5.02 4.86
N GLN A 115 21.39 -4.11 5.64
CA GLN A 115 22.14 -3.08 6.36
C GLN A 115 23.18 -3.69 7.32
N ARG A 116 22.80 -4.72 8.07
CA ARG A 116 23.72 -5.45 8.96
C ARG A 116 24.85 -6.14 8.19
N HIS A 117 24.54 -6.74 7.04
CA HIS A 117 25.55 -7.35 6.16
C HIS A 117 26.57 -6.32 5.67
N ARG A 118 26.08 -5.17 5.19
CA ARG A 118 26.95 -4.06 4.73
C ARG A 118 27.83 -3.53 5.86
N ALA A 119 27.26 -3.36 7.06
CA ALA A 119 28.02 -2.93 8.24
C ALA A 119 29.14 -3.92 8.61
N HIS A 120 28.83 -5.22 8.60
CA HIS A 120 29.82 -6.27 8.87
C HIS A 120 30.94 -6.28 7.83
N LEU A 121 30.61 -6.17 6.54
CA LEU A 121 31.62 -6.08 5.48
C LEU A 121 32.51 -4.85 5.63
N ALA A 122 31.95 -3.69 6.00
CA ALA A 122 32.73 -2.48 6.23
C ALA A 122 33.72 -2.64 7.40
N VAL A 123 33.31 -3.31 8.49
CA VAL A 123 34.20 -3.62 9.62
C VAL A 123 35.32 -4.57 9.20
N GLN A 124 34.99 -5.62 8.44
CA GLN A 124 36.00 -6.56 7.94
C GLN A 124 37.02 -5.87 7.02
N GLN A 125 36.54 -5.02 6.12
CA GLN A 125 37.38 -4.28 5.18
C GLN A 125 38.35 -3.36 5.93
N ARG A 126 37.87 -2.58 6.91
CA ARG A 126 38.72 -1.73 7.76
C ARG A 126 39.80 -2.52 8.48
N ARG A 127 39.47 -3.72 9.00
CA ARG A 127 40.45 -4.59 9.66
C ARG A 127 41.53 -5.11 8.71
N ILE A 128 41.17 -5.42 7.46
CA ILE A 128 42.12 -5.86 6.43
C ILE A 128 43.04 -4.69 6.06
N GLU A 129 42.47 -3.52 5.79
CA GLU A 129 43.23 -2.30 5.46
C GLU A 129 44.21 -1.94 6.57
N GLN A 130 43.77 -1.98 7.84
CA GLN A 130 44.63 -1.70 8.97
C GLN A 130 45.81 -2.68 9.07
N ARG A 131 45.56 -3.99 8.93
CA ARG A 131 46.64 -4.99 8.91
C ARG A 131 47.63 -4.74 7.77
N GLN A 132 47.15 -4.41 6.58
CA GLN A 132 48.01 -4.09 5.44
C GLN A 132 48.87 -2.84 5.71
N HIS A 133 48.31 -1.81 6.35
CA HIS A 133 49.06 -0.63 6.76
C HIS A 133 50.13 -0.95 7.81
N ASP A 134 49.79 -1.77 8.81
CA ASP A 134 50.72 -2.19 9.86
C ASP A 134 51.88 -3.01 9.26
N GLU A 135 51.59 -3.99 8.39
CA GLU A 135 52.59 -4.79 7.69
C GLU A 135 53.53 -3.94 6.83
N LEU A 136 52.99 -2.95 6.10
CA LEU A 136 53.79 -2.02 5.32
C LEU A 136 54.68 -1.12 6.20
N ALA A 137 54.17 -0.67 7.34
CA ALA A 137 54.94 0.11 8.30
C ALA A 137 56.09 -0.70 8.90
N GLU A 138 55.85 -1.96 9.28
CA GLU A 138 56.89 -2.87 9.76
C GLU A 138 57.98 -3.14 8.70
N LEU A 139 57.59 -3.38 7.44
CA LEU A 139 58.55 -3.60 6.35
C LEU A 139 59.42 -2.37 6.09
N ARG A 140 58.86 -1.15 6.19
CA ARG A 140 59.62 0.10 6.11
C ARG A 140 60.59 0.23 7.28
N HIS A 141 60.13 0.02 8.50
CA HIS A 141 60.99 0.07 9.69
C HIS A 141 62.14 -0.93 9.60
N ARG A 142 61.90 -2.18 9.19
CA ARG A 142 62.98 -3.18 9.01
C ARG A 142 64.03 -2.73 7.98
N ARG A 143 63.62 -2.12 6.86
CA ARG A 143 64.55 -1.59 5.85
C ARG A 143 65.39 -0.41 6.36
N GLU A 144 64.79 0.46 7.17
CA GLU A 144 65.50 1.61 7.76
C GLU A 144 66.47 1.17 8.87
N SER A 145 66.07 0.23 9.71
CA SER A 145 66.93 -0.36 10.74
C SER A 145 68.12 -1.11 10.13
N GLY A 146 67.91 -1.84 9.03
CA GLY A 146 68.99 -2.51 8.29
C GLY A 146 69.97 -1.55 7.60
N ARG A 147 69.54 -0.32 7.27
CA ARG A 147 70.40 0.71 6.68
C ARG A 147 71.22 1.52 7.69
N ARG A 148 70.82 1.54 8.98
CA ARG A 148 71.55 2.25 10.05
C ARG A 148 72.53 1.37 10.82
N GLY A 149 72.55 0.05 10.55
CA GLY A 149 73.44 -0.92 11.17
C GLY A 149 74.58 -1.42 10.26
N SER A 150 74.78 -0.82 9.09
CA SER A 150 75.98 -0.95 8.24
C SER A 150 76.69 0.39 8.17
#